data_AF-A0AAW7YYE3-F1
#
_entry.id   AF-A0AAW7YYE3-F1
#
_cell.length_a   1.000
_cell.length_b   1.000
_cell.length_c   1.000
_cell.angle_alpha   90.00
_cell.angle_beta   90.00
_cell.angle_gamma   90.00
#
_symmetry.space_group_name_H-M   'P 1'
#
loop_
_entity.id
_entity.type
_entity.pdbx_description
1 polymer ?
#
loop_
_entity_poly.entity_id
_entity_poly.type
_entity_poly.pdbx_seq_one_letter_code
_entity_poly.pdbx_strand_id
1 'polypeptide(L)'
;TEQGWGFAGKGLTGLKGASEDHLHHKQFIHQLYTHADPKVSGRATVPVLWDKFTDTIVNNESADIIEMLNSAFDQWGDTSINLRPLH
;
A
#
# COMPACT_ATOMS: atom_id res chain seq x y z
N THR A 1 -17.57 5.59 -1.21
CA THR A 1 -18.19 5.62 -2.54
C THR A 1 -18.47 4.19 -2.98
N GLU A 2 -19.26 3.94 -4.03
CA GLU A 2 -19.42 2.59 -4.58
C GLU A 2 -18.10 2.00 -5.12
N GLN A 3 -17.10 2.87 -5.39
CA GLN A 3 -15.77 2.51 -5.92
C GLN A 3 -14.75 2.11 -4.82
N GLY A 4 -15.16 2.09 -3.54
CA GLY A 4 -14.27 1.73 -2.43
C GLY A 4 -13.35 2.88 -1.96
N TRP A 5 -12.09 2.54 -1.65
CA TRP A 5 -11.08 3.50 -1.17
C TRP A 5 -10.63 4.46 -2.28
N GLY A 6 -10.70 5.76 -2.01
CA GLY A 6 -10.32 6.81 -2.95
C GLY A 6 -9.18 7.68 -2.45
N PHE A 7 -8.38 8.17 -3.38
CA PHE A 7 -7.37 9.20 -3.14
C PHE A 7 -8.03 10.59 -3.13
N ALA A 8 -7.39 11.56 -2.46
CA ALA A 8 -7.78 12.95 -2.64
C ALA A 8 -7.61 13.35 -4.11
N GLY A 9 -8.45 14.26 -4.61
CA GLY A 9 -8.37 14.73 -6.00
C GLY A 9 -9.72 15.02 -6.64
N LYS A 10 -9.80 14.98 -7.97
CA LYS A 10 -11.00 15.31 -8.74
C LYS A 10 -12.20 14.46 -8.29
N GLY A 11 -13.10 15.05 -7.52
CA GLY A 11 -14.33 14.43 -7.00
C GLY A 11 -14.27 13.99 -5.53
N LEU A 12 -13.08 14.00 -4.90
CA LEU A 12 -12.88 13.75 -3.46
C LEU A 12 -12.04 14.89 -2.88
N THR A 13 -12.65 16.05 -2.71
CA THR A 13 -12.01 17.30 -2.27
C THR A 13 -12.32 17.61 -0.80
N GLY A 14 -11.42 18.35 -0.13
CA GLY A 14 -11.65 18.83 1.24
C GLY A 14 -11.45 17.77 2.34
N LEU A 15 -10.91 16.61 2.00
CA LEU A 15 -10.60 15.54 2.95
C LEU A 15 -9.27 15.83 3.66
N LYS A 16 -9.34 16.36 4.88
CA LYS A 16 -8.15 16.68 5.68
C LYS A 16 -7.35 15.40 5.98
N GLY A 17 -6.07 15.39 5.60
CA GLY A 17 -5.16 14.26 5.82
C GLY A 17 -5.18 13.18 4.73
N ALA A 18 -6.06 13.28 3.73
CA ALA A 18 -5.99 12.44 2.54
C ALA A 18 -4.98 13.02 1.54
N SER A 19 -4.27 12.15 0.83
CA SER A 19 -3.32 12.53 -0.23
C SER A 19 -3.81 12.05 -1.59
N GLU A 20 -3.33 12.69 -2.64
CA GLU A 20 -3.50 12.20 -4.01
C GLU A 20 -2.57 11.00 -4.25
N ASP A 21 -2.83 10.20 -5.28
CA ASP A 21 -1.85 9.24 -5.77
C ASP A 21 -0.76 9.98 -6.55
N HIS A 22 0.43 10.10 -5.95
CA HIS A 22 1.57 10.78 -6.55
C HIS A 22 2.35 9.91 -7.56
N LEU A 23 2.08 8.61 -7.65
CA LEU A 23 2.81 7.70 -8.54
C LEU A 23 2.09 7.51 -9.87
N HIS A 24 0.81 7.14 -9.82
CA HIS A 24 0.07 6.74 -11.02
C HIS A 24 -1.13 7.63 -11.31
N HIS A 25 -1.37 8.63 -10.45
CA HIS A 25 -2.49 9.56 -10.52
C HIS A 25 -3.85 8.86 -10.63
N LYS A 26 -4.00 7.71 -9.96
CA LYS A 26 -5.27 7.00 -9.83
C LYS A 26 -6.20 7.70 -8.85
N GLN A 27 -7.50 7.52 -9.06
CA GLN A 27 -8.54 8.06 -8.19
C GLN A 27 -8.96 7.06 -7.11
N PHE A 28 -8.84 5.76 -7.36
CA PHE A 28 -9.27 4.70 -6.44
C PHE A 28 -8.25 3.57 -6.31
N ILE A 29 -8.16 2.95 -5.13
CA ILE A 29 -7.18 1.90 -4.83
C ILE A 29 -7.34 0.68 -5.75
N HIS A 30 -8.56 0.30 -6.14
CA HIS A 30 -8.75 -0.83 -7.05
C HIS A 30 -8.06 -0.64 -8.40
N GLN A 31 -7.84 0.61 -8.83
CA GLN A 31 -7.12 0.91 -10.07
C GLN A 31 -5.64 0.56 -9.96
N LEU A 32 -5.04 0.58 -8.76
CA LEU A 32 -3.67 0.09 -8.53
C LEU A 32 -3.60 -1.44 -8.64
N TYR A 33 -4.61 -2.15 -8.12
CA TYR A 33 -4.70 -3.60 -8.30
C TYR A 33 -4.80 -3.98 -9.78
N THR A 34 -5.68 -3.32 -10.54
CA THR A 34 -5.81 -3.54 -11.98
C THR A 34 -4.55 -3.14 -12.75
N HIS A 35 -3.81 -2.12 -12.28
CA HIS A 35 -2.54 -1.72 -12.86
C HIS A 35 -1.46 -2.80 -12.68
N ALA A 36 -1.36 -3.38 -11.47
CA ALA A 36 -0.43 -4.45 -11.15
C ALA A 36 -0.75 -5.77 -11.88
N ASP A 37 -2.04 -6.12 -11.99
CA ASP A 37 -2.51 -7.27 -12.75
C ASP A 37 -3.91 -6.99 -13.35
N PRO A 38 -4.05 -6.85 -14.68
CA PRO A 38 -5.34 -6.62 -15.32
C PRO A 38 -6.37 -7.74 -15.11
N LYS A 39 -5.94 -8.93 -14.69
CA LYS A 39 -6.81 -10.09 -14.44
C LYS A 39 -7.21 -10.22 -12.97
N VAL A 40 -6.69 -9.35 -12.10
CA VAL A 40 -7.02 -9.38 -10.68
C VAL A 40 -8.52 -9.26 -10.48
N SER A 41 -9.05 -10.05 -9.56
CA SER A 41 -10.45 -10.01 -9.16
C SER A 41 -10.54 -10.06 -7.65
N GLY A 42 -11.66 -9.57 -7.11
CA GLY A 42 -11.88 -9.51 -5.67
C GLY A 42 -11.77 -8.09 -5.11
N ARG A 43 -11.62 -8.00 -3.78
CA ARG A 43 -11.70 -6.74 -3.05
C ARG A 43 -10.35 -6.05 -3.01
N ALA A 44 -10.31 -4.80 -3.47
CA ALA A 44 -9.16 -3.92 -3.25
C ALA A 44 -9.14 -3.43 -1.79
N THR A 45 -8.13 -3.83 -1.04
CA THR A 45 -7.94 -3.52 0.38
C THR A 45 -6.73 -2.61 0.61
N VAL A 46 -6.69 -2.01 1.79
CA VAL A 46 -5.51 -1.33 2.36
C VAL A 46 -5.06 -2.09 3.60
N PRO A 47 -3.76 -2.07 3.96
CA PRO A 47 -2.65 -1.39 3.28
C PRO A 47 -2.22 -2.03 1.95
N VAL A 48 -1.44 -1.29 1.15
CA VAL A 48 -0.77 -1.79 -0.07
C VAL A 48 0.70 -1.41 0.00
N LEU A 49 1.59 -2.38 -0.03
CA LEU A 49 3.02 -2.19 -0.23
C LEU A 49 3.34 -2.29 -1.73
N TRP A 50 3.85 -1.22 -2.32
CA TRP A 50 4.10 -1.08 -3.75
C TRP A 50 5.59 -1.08 -4.08
N ASP A 51 6.01 -1.85 -5.08
CA ASP A 51 7.35 -1.76 -5.66
C ASP A 51 7.35 -0.75 -6.80
N LYS A 52 8.09 0.35 -6.62
CA LYS A 52 8.22 1.40 -7.64
C LYS A 52 9.11 1.00 -8.82
N PHE A 53 9.97 0.00 -8.66
CA PHE A 53 10.91 -0.43 -9.71
C PHE A 53 10.25 -1.41 -10.67
N THR A 54 9.57 -2.43 -10.16
CA THR A 54 8.84 -3.40 -10.99
C THR A 54 7.38 -3.00 -11.23
N ASP A 55 6.96 -1.88 -10.66
CA ASP A 55 5.64 -1.27 -10.85
C ASP A 55 4.47 -2.21 -10.54
N THR A 56 4.54 -2.89 -9.40
CA THR A 56 3.53 -3.86 -8.96
C THR A 56 3.33 -3.89 -7.44
N ILE A 57 2.30 -4.60 -6.98
CA ILE A 57 2.03 -4.83 -5.56
C ILE A 57 3.00 -5.89 -5.04
N VAL A 58 3.74 -5.56 -3.98
CA VAL A 58 4.57 -6.52 -3.24
C VAL A 58 3.72 -7.34 -2.28
N ASN A 59 2.89 -6.66 -1.48
CA ASN A 59 2.08 -7.29 -0.45
C ASN A 59 0.88 -6.39 -0.08
N ASN A 60 -0.26 -6.99 0.26
CA ASN A 60 -1.47 -6.30 0.75
C ASN A 60 -2.03 -6.91 2.05
N GLU A 61 -1.31 -7.83 2.68
CA GLU A 61 -1.60 -8.39 4.00
C GLU A 61 -0.82 -7.62 5.06
N SER A 62 -1.56 -6.99 5.97
CA SER A 62 -1.00 -6.08 6.96
C SER A 62 -0.06 -6.76 7.96
N ALA A 63 -0.38 -8.00 8.37
CA ALA A 63 0.46 -8.76 9.30
C ALA A 63 1.81 -9.11 8.66
N ASP A 64 1.80 -9.51 7.39
CA ASP A 64 3.03 -9.83 6.68
C ASP A 64 3.86 -8.57 6.41
N ILE A 65 3.22 -7.45 6.06
CA ILE A 65 3.91 -6.17 5.85
C ILE A 65 4.64 -5.72 7.12
N ILE A 66 4.03 -5.82 8.31
CA ILE A 66 4.72 -5.42 9.55
C ILE A 66 5.88 -6.37 9.88
N GLU A 67 5.78 -7.66 9.56
CA GLU A 67 6.88 -8.62 9.74
C GLU A 67 8.06 -8.31 8.78
N MET A 68 7.75 -7.98 7.52
CA MET A 68 8.74 -7.51 6.56
C MET A 68 9.43 -6.24 7.07
N LEU A 69 8.67 -5.24 7.51
CA LEU A 69 9.22 -3.98 8.01
C LEU A 69 10.04 -4.14 9.29
N ASN A 70 9.72 -5.14 10.12
CA ASN A 70 10.43 -5.41 11.37
C ASN A 70 11.88 -5.88 11.17
N SER A 71 12.25 -6.43 10.00
CA SER A 71 13.57 -7.05 9.82
C SER A 71 14.23 -6.87 8.44
N ALA A 72 13.44 -6.64 7.38
CA ALA A 72 13.99 -6.54 6.02
C ALA A 72 14.97 -5.37 5.82
N PHE A 73 14.95 -4.40 6.75
CA PHE A 73 15.80 -3.22 6.70
C PHE A 73 16.88 -3.17 7.80
N ASP A 74 17.08 -4.25 8.57
CA ASP A 74 18.00 -4.29 9.72
C ASP A 74 19.42 -3.86 9.37
N GLN A 75 19.93 -4.23 8.20
CA GLN A 75 21.27 -3.86 7.77
C GLN A 75 21.46 -2.35 7.51
N TRP A 76 20.37 -1.58 7.45
CA TRP A 76 20.38 -0.13 7.22
C TRP A 76 19.76 0.67 8.38
N GLY A 77 19.33 0.01 9.47
CA GLY A 77 18.55 0.61 10.55
C GLY A 77 19.09 0.33 11.96
N ASP A 78 18.34 0.76 12.97
CA ASP A 78 18.60 0.43 14.37
C ASP A 78 17.96 -0.92 14.71
N THR A 79 18.79 -1.96 14.78
CA THR A 79 18.36 -3.34 15.05
C THR A 79 18.03 -3.59 16.53
N SER A 80 18.16 -2.60 17.41
CA SER A 80 17.77 -2.74 18.82
C SER A 80 16.25 -2.76 19.00
N ILE A 81 15.51 -2.24 18.02
CA ILE A 81 14.04 -2.26 18.02
C ILE A 81 13.58 -3.50 17.25
N ASN A 82 13.11 -4.51 17.98
CA ASN A 82 12.45 -5.68 17.42
C ASN A 82 11.07 -5.83 18.05
N LEU A 83 10.02 -5.60 17.26
CA LEU A 83 8.62 -5.68 17.69
C LEU A 83 8.06 -7.11 17.62
N ARG A 84 8.84 -8.07 17.10
CA ARG A 84 8.51 -9.50 17.03
C ARG A 84 9.70 -10.38 17.46
N PRO A 85 10.09 -10.36 18.75
CA PRO A 85 11.13 -11.24 19.27
C PRO A 85 10.67 -12.71 19.26
N LEU A 86 11.60 -13.64 19.01
CA LEU A 86 11.36 -15.06 19.21
C LEU A 86 11.25 -15.35 20.72
N HIS A 87 10.25 -16.15 21.11
CA HIS A 87 10.07 -16.63 22.48
C HIS A 87 11.06 -17.74 22.84
#